data_AF-S2F722-F1
#
_entry.id   AF-S2F722-F1
#
_cell.length_a   1.000
_cell.length_b   1.000
_cell.length_c   1.000
_cell.angle_alpha   90.00
_cell.angle_beta   90.00
_cell.angle_gamma   90.00
#
_symmetry.space_group_name_H-M   'P 1'
#
loop_
_entity.id
_entity.type
_entity.pdbx_description
1 polymer ?
#
loop_
_entity_poly.entity_id
_entity_poly.type
_entity_poly.pdbx_seq_one_letter_code
_entity_poly.pdbx_strand_id
1 'polypeptide(L)' 'MLMQRHKVTKGGEKGKRRFEMKLLTIFELAAKPDHELRALYREAFNEAARADRTSQEQRNALASLANIRRVMSARALRP' A
#
# COMPACT_ATOMS: atom_id res chain seq x y z
N MET A 1 -43.87 10.46 -34.38
CA MET A 1 -42.59 9.74 -34.58
C MET A 1 -41.47 10.80 -34.64
N LEU A 2 -40.52 10.74 -33.70
CA LEU A 2 -39.09 11.14 -33.78
C LEU A 2 -38.54 11.88 -32.53
N MET A 3 -38.06 11.06 -31.59
CA MET A 3 -36.85 11.15 -30.74
C MET A 3 -36.59 12.40 -29.87
N GLN A 4 -36.99 12.30 -28.60
CA GLN A 4 -36.44 13.09 -27.48
C GLN A 4 -34.98 12.66 -27.22
N ARG A 5 -34.05 13.62 -27.28
CA ARG A 5 -32.62 13.41 -27.00
C ARG A 5 -32.41 13.07 -25.52
N HIS A 6 -32.01 11.83 -25.24
CA HIS A 6 -31.55 11.40 -23.92
C HIS A 6 -30.28 12.16 -23.54
N LYS A 7 -30.33 12.95 -22.47
CA LYS A 7 -29.13 13.45 -21.79
C LYS A 7 -28.51 12.28 -21.00
N VAL A 8 -27.42 11.73 -21.53
CA VAL A 8 -26.50 10.90 -20.73
C VAL A 8 -25.67 11.85 -19.89
N THR A 9 -26.04 12.03 -18.62
CA THR A 9 -25.15 12.65 -17.64
C THR A 9 -24.12 11.61 -17.22
N LYS A 10 -22.86 11.93 -17.52
CA LYS A 10 -21.69 11.12 -17.20
C LYS A 10 -21.70 10.73 -15.73
N GLY A 11 -21.78 9.41 -15.49
CA GLY A 11 -21.29 8.85 -14.25
C GLY A 11 -19.76 8.90 -14.21
N GLY A 12 -19.23 8.98 -12.99
CA GLY A 12 -17.89 8.50 -12.70
C GLY A 12 -16.87 9.60 -12.45
N GLU A 13 -16.71 9.95 -11.18
CA GLU A 13 -15.40 10.16 -10.57
C GLU A 13 -15.57 9.92 -9.05
N LYS A 14 -15.83 8.66 -8.67
CA LYS A 14 -15.52 8.25 -7.30
C LYS A 14 -14.00 8.31 -7.21
N GLY A 15 -13.49 9.41 -6.66
CA GLY A 15 -12.06 9.65 -6.46
C GLY A 15 -11.42 8.39 -5.91
N LYS A 16 -10.69 7.67 -6.77
CA LYS A 16 -9.71 6.69 -6.35
C LYS A 16 -8.71 7.48 -5.53
N ARG A 17 -8.87 7.49 -4.20
CA ARG A 17 -7.77 7.84 -3.31
C ARG A 17 -6.65 6.90 -3.74
N ARG A 18 -5.66 7.44 -4.46
CA ARG A 18 -4.39 6.74 -4.65
C ARG A 18 -3.89 6.55 -3.23
N PHE A 19 -4.03 5.34 -2.71
CA PHE A 19 -3.29 4.94 -1.53
C PHE A 19 -1.84 4.89 -2.01
N GLU A 20 -1.18 6.04 -1.97
CA GLU A 20 0.24 6.13 -2.15
C GLU A 20 0.88 5.53 -0.91
N MET A 21 1.73 4.52 -1.12
CA MET A 21 2.39 3.88 -0.02
C MET A 21 3.41 4.83 0.60
N LYS A 22 3.19 5.16 1.86
CA LYS A 22 4.17 5.86 2.69
C LYS A 22 5.26 4.88 3.14
N LEU A 23 6.48 5.38 3.29
CA LEU A 23 7.56 4.63 3.89
C LEU A 23 7.25 4.37 5.38
N LEU A 24 7.29 3.10 5.79
CA LEU A 24 7.13 2.67 7.17
C LEU A 24 8.51 2.51 7.82
N THR A 25 8.76 3.26 8.90
CA THR A 25 10.03 3.23 9.62
C THR A 25 10.10 2.07 10.62
N ILE A 26 11.31 1.68 10.98
CA ILE A 26 11.54 0.62 12.00
C ILE A 26 10.90 1.00 13.34
N PHE A 27 10.95 2.28 13.72
CA PHE A 27 10.38 2.77 14.98
C PHE A 27 8.85 2.59 15.01
N GLU A 28 8.16 3.02 13.95
CA GLU A 28 6.71 2.84 13.83
C GLU A 28 6.31 1.37 13.83
N LEU A 29 7.09 0.53 13.13
CA LEU A 29 6.83 -0.91 13.02
C LEU A 29 7.10 -1.64 14.35
N ALA A 30 8.10 -1.20 15.12
CA ALA A 30 8.44 -1.83 16.40
C ALA A 30 7.30 -1.75 17.43
N ALA A 31 6.43 -0.73 17.33
CA ALA A 31 5.25 -0.56 18.18
C ALA A 31 4.04 -1.42 17.77
N LYS A 32 4.07 -2.05 16.58
CA LYS A 32 2.93 -2.80 16.04
C LYS A 32 2.94 -4.27 16.48
N PRO A 33 1.78 -4.91 16.71
CA PRO A 33 1.71 -6.35 16.95
C PRO A 33 2.05 -7.17 15.69
N ASP A 34 2.42 -8.44 15.88
CA ASP A 34 2.88 -9.32 14.79
C ASP A 34 1.87 -9.51 13.66
N HIS A 35 0.57 -9.60 13.99
CA HIS A 35 -0.48 -9.75 12.97
C HIS A 35 -0.56 -8.52 12.06
N GLU A 36 -0.35 -7.32 12.61
CA GLU A 36 -0.35 -6.07 11.85
C GLU A 36 0.92 -5.98 10.98
N LEU A 37 2.08 -6.41 11.49
CA LEU A 37 3.30 -6.51 10.68
C LEU A 37 3.11 -7.42 9.46
N ARG A 38 2.43 -8.56 9.63
CA ARG A 38 2.14 -9.48 8.52
C ARG A 38 1.16 -8.87 7.51
N ALA A 39 0.15 -8.14 7.98
CA ALA A 39 -0.79 -7.44 7.12
C ALA A 39 -0.07 -6.34 6.29
N LEU A 40 0.74 -5.51 6.94
CA LEU A 40 1.54 -4.47 6.30
C LEU A 40 2.57 -5.05 5.33
N TYR A 41 3.15 -6.21 5.64
CA TYR A 41 4.06 -6.89 4.72
C TYR A 41 3.34 -7.25 3.41
N ARG A 42 2.13 -7.80 3.51
CA ARG A 42 1.32 -8.15 2.32
C ARG A 42 0.94 -6.91 1.52
N GLU A 43 0.54 -5.84 2.18
CA GLU A 43 0.22 -4.56 1.51
C GLU A 43 1.44 -3.99 0.79
N ALA A 44 2.59 -3.93 1.46
CA ALA A 44 3.84 -3.46 0.88
C ALA A 44 4.30 -4.33 -0.31
N PHE A 45 4.13 -5.64 -0.20
CA PHE A 45 4.45 -6.56 -1.29
C PHE A 45 3.58 -6.31 -2.52
N ASN A 46 2.26 -6.21 -2.32
CA ASN A 46 1.32 -5.95 -3.39
C ASN A 46 1.57 -4.57 -4.04
N GLU A 47 1.96 -3.58 -3.25
CA GLU A 47 2.36 -2.27 -3.78
C GLU A 47 3.61 -2.37 -4.65
N ALA A 48 4.68 -2.99 -4.13
CA ALA A 48 5.94 -3.11 -4.86
C ALA A 48 5.76 -3.86 -6.20
N ALA A 49 4.84 -4.84 -6.23
CA ALA A 49 4.51 -5.61 -7.42
C ALA A 49 3.67 -4.83 -8.45
N ARG A 50 2.81 -3.90 -8.01
CA ARG A 50 1.92 -3.14 -8.91
C ARG A 50 2.47 -1.79 -9.36
N ALA A 51 3.31 -1.16 -8.53
CA ALA A 51 3.79 0.19 -8.77
C ALA A 51 4.83 0.25 -9.90
N ASP A 52 4.90 1.39 -10.58
CA ASP A 52 5.91 1.62 -11.62
C ASP A 52 7.32 1.53 -11.04
N ARG A 53 8.24 0.92 -11.80
CA ARG A 53 9.56 0.53 -11.29
C ARG A 53 10.45 1.67 -10.79
N THR A 54 10.10 2.90 -11.15
CA THR A 54 10.85 4.11 -10.80
C THR A 54 10.05 5.04 -9.89
N SER A 55 8.84 4.64 -9.49
CA SER A 55 7.95 5.47 -8.69
C SER A 55 8.40 5.54 -7.24
N GLN A 56 8.03 6.64 -6.56
CA GLN A 56 8.35 6.81 -5.14
C GLN A 56 7.61 5.76 -4.29
N GLU A 57 6.41 5.37 -4.70
CA GLU A 57 5.60 4.34 -4.07
C GLU A 57 6.30 2.99 -4.10
N GLN A 58 6.91 2.61 -5.24
CA GLN A 58 7.65 1.35 -5.31
C GLN A 58 8.87 1.39 -4.38
N ARG A 59 9.61 2.51 -4.35
CA ARG A 59 10.76 2.67 -3.44
C ARG A 59 10.34 2.59 -1.98
N ASN A 60 9.25 3.27 -1.62
CA ASN A 60 8.69 3.24 -0.27
C ASN A 60 8.23 1.83 0.11
N ALA A 61 7.59 1.11 -0.80
CA ALA A 61 7.15 -0.27 -0.59
C ALA A 61 8.33 -1.22 -0.34
N LEU A 62 9.36 -1.17 -1.18
CA LEU A 62 10.56 -1.99 -1.04
C LEU A 62 11.31 -1.70 0.27
N ALA A 63 11.47 -0.42 0.63
CA ALA A 63 12.11 -0.04 1.87
C ALA A 63 11.28 -0.45 3.11
N SER A 64 9.95 -0.35 3.03
CA SER A 64 9.05 -0.81 4.09
C SER A 64 9.11 -2.33 4.26
N LEU A 65 9.17 -3.12 3.17
CA LEU A 65 9.36 -4.57 3.24
C LEU A 65 10.65 -4.95 3.97
N ALA A 66 11.75 -4.26 3.66
CA ALA A 66 13.03 -4.48 4.32
C ALA A 66 12.95 -4.17 5.83
N ASN A 67 12.30 -3.06 6.19
CA ASN A 67 12.10 -2.66 7.59
C ASN A 67 11.23 -3.66 8.36
N ILE A 68 10.10 -4.11 7.77
CA ILE A 68 9.21 -5.09 8.40
C ILE A 68 9.95 -6.40 8.64
N ARG A 69 10.68 -6.90 7.64
CA ARG A 69 11.46 -8.14 7.78
C ARG A 69 12.48 -8.03 8.90
N ARG A 70 13.18 -6.89 9.00
CA ARG A 70 14.14 -6.63 10.09
C ARG A 70 13.48 -6.68 11.45
N VAL A 71 12.31 -6.05 11.64
CA VAL A 71 11.57 -6.09 12.91
C VAL A 71 11.13 -7.50 13.25
N MET A 72 10.57 -8.25 12.30
CA MET A 72 10.13 -9.63 12.51
C MET A 72 11.31 -10.55 12.89
N SER A 73 12.44 -10.44 12.19
CA SER A 73 13.65 -11.21 12.52
C SER A 73 14.21 -10.83 13.89
N ALA A 74 14.22 -9.55 14.25
CA ALA A 74 14.67 -9.12 15.58
C ALA A 74 13.78 -9.64 16.71
N ARG A 75 12.47 -9.84 16.47
CA ARG A 75 11.55 -10.46 17.43
C ARG A 75 11.75 -11.96 17.55
N ALA A 76 12.00 -12.65 16.45
CA ALA A 76 12.25 -14.09 16.45
C ALA A 76 13.54 -14.50 17.19
N LEU A 77 14.47 -13.56 17.34
CA LEU A 77 15.72 -13.75 18.10
C LEU A 77 15.60 -13.41 19.60
N ARG A 78 14.43 -12.96 20.07
CA ARG A 78 14.22 -12.74 21.51
C ARG A 78 13.90 -14.08 22.19
N PRO A 79 14.63 -14.45 23.25
CA PRO A 79 14.39 -15.68 23.99
C PRO A 79 13.03 -15.71 24.68
#